data_AF-A0A1Q6HJH4-F1
#
_entry.id   AF-A0A1Q6HJH4-F1
#
_cell.length_a   1.000
_cell.length_b   1.000
_cell.length_c   1.000
_cell.angle_alpha   90.00
_cell.angle_beta   90.00
_cell.angle_gamma   90.00
#
_symmetry.space_group_name_H-M   'P 1'
#
loop_
_entity.id
_entity.type
_entity.pdbx_description
1 polymer ?
#
loop_
_entity_poly.entity_id
_entity_poly.type
_entity_poly.pdbx_seq_one_letter_code
_entity_poly.pdbx_strand_id
1 'polypeptide(L)'
;MTIPQSIVVDNVSYKVVSISSFAFKEADVTSVTLPNTIVEIKNDAFASCKKLKGINIPESVRIIGDRALSYTGITSLRLPASLDSIGIYAFFASEDLEFVYNSSAKPQTIKRGTFASSTLVNAVLYVPSDCVDVYKSAEVWKDFNVVKGDLPAGIKDTEASSASWLRNDVDGVRVSAGSWSVYTLGGELVASGRGERTLNLLAGMYVVSNGDDAVKIIVK
;
A
#
# COMPACT_ATOMS: atom_id res chain seq x y z
N MET A 1 5.90 -2.96 13.76
CA MET A 1 6.40 -4.35 13.87
C MET A 1 7.02 -4.78 12.55
N THR A 2 8.11 -5.54 12.56
CA THR A 2 8.79 -6.01 11.34
C THR A 2 8.84 -7.53 11.35
N ILE A 3 8.35 -8.16 10.28
CA ILE A 3 8.45 -9.61 10.10
C ILE A 3 9.81 -9.94 9.49
N PRO A 4 10.59 -10.88 10.04
CA PRO A 4 11.88 -11.24 9.48
C PRO A 4 11.72 -11.96 8.14
N GLN A 5 12.63 -11.73 7.20
CA GLN A 5 12.68 -12.46 5.93
C GLN A 5 13.11 -13.93 6.08
N SER A 6 13.82 -14.24 7.16
CA SER A 6 14.31 -15.58 7.48
C SER A 6 14.52 -15.77 8.97
N ILE A 7 14.53 -17.01 9.42
CA ILE A 7 14.96 -17.44 10.76
C ILE A 7 16.10 -18.43 10.64
N VAL A 8 16.96 -18.51 11.65
CA VAL A 8 18.05 -19.51 11.71
C VAL A 8 17.75 -20.50 12.82
N VAL A 9 17.72 -21.79 12.47
CA VAL A 9 17.55 -22.91 13.41
C VAL A 9 18.68 -23.90 13.12
N ASP A 10 19.48 -24.22 14.14
CA ASP A 10 20.63 -25.15 14.02
C ASP A 10 21.58 -24.83 12.85
N ASN A 11 21.95 -23.55 12.71
CA ASN A 11 22.77 -23.00 11.61
C ASN A 11 22.17 -23.15 10.20
N VAL A 12 20.89 -23.53 10.08
CA VAL A 12 20.16 -23.58 8.82
C VAL A 12 19.22 -22.37 8.73
N SER A 13 19.29 -21.64 7.62
CA SER A 13 18.42 -20.49 7.36
C SER A 13 17.14 -20.91 6.63
N TYR A 14 15.99 -20.53 7.18
CA TYR A 14 14.67 -20.78 6.62
C TYR A 14 14.01 -19.47 6.25
N LYS A 15 13.56 -19.34 5.00
CA LYS A 15 12.79 -18.17 4.55
C LYS A 15 11.41 -18.15 5.21
N VAL A 16 10.98 -16.99 5.65
CA VAL A 16 9.60 -16.76 6.09
C VAL A 16 8.77 -16.48 4.85
N VAL A 17 7.90 -17.42 4.49
CA VAL A 17 7.11 -17.38 3.24
C VAL A 17 5.62 -17.13 3.47
N SER A 18 5.15 -17.22 4.71
CA SER A 18 3.74 -16.99 5.02
C SER A 18 3.55 -16.41 6.41
N ILE A 19 2.49 -15.63 6.58
CA ILE A 19 1.96 -15.29 7.89
C ILE A 19 0.88 -16.31 8.24
N SER A 20 1.12 -17.10 9.30
CA SER A 20 0.20 -18.17 9.71
C SER A 20 -1.15 -17.66 10.19
N SER A 21 -2.17 -18.53 10.13
CA SER A 21 -3.49 -18.17 10.61
C SER A 21 -3.44 -17.74 12.06
N PHE A 22 -4.18 -16.68 12.40
CA PHE A 22 -4.24 -16.09 13.75
C PHE A 22 -2.92 -15.55 14.32
N ALA A 23 -1.81 -15.52 13.57
CA ALA A 23 -0.47 -15.21 14.10
C ALA A 23 -0.39 -13.88 14.87
N PHE A 24 -1.15 -12.87 14.43
CA PHE A 24 -1.23 -11.55 15.03
C PHE A 24 -2.68 -11.15 15.30
N LYS A 25 -3.61 -12.10 15.40
CA LYS A 25 -5.00 -11.77 15.71
C LYS A 25 -5.06 -10.99 17.04
N GLU A 26 -5.79 -9.87 17.03
CA GLU A 26 -5.97 -8.96 18.17
C GLU A 26 -4.66 -8.33 18.68
N ALA A 27 -3.56 -8.43 17.92
CA ALA A 27 -2.30 -7.82 18.31
C ALA A 27 -2.40 -6.29 18.33
N ASP A 28 -1.77 -5.68 19.33
CA ASP A 28 -1.70 -4.24 19.50
C ASP A 28 -0.59 -3.61 18.62
N VAL A 29 -0.77 -3.70 17.30
CA VAL A 29 0.18 -3.18 16.31
C VAL A 29 -0.39 -1.97 15.58
N THR A 30 0.44 -0.94 15.42
CA THR A 30 0.10 0.27 14.64
C THR A 30 0.56 0.18 13.18
N SER A 31 1.64 -0.57 12.94
CA SER A 31 2.24 -0.80 11.63
C SER A 31 2.88 -2.18 11.54
N VAL A 32 2.83 -2.78 10.35
CA VAL A 32 3.47 -4.07 10.04
C VAL A 32 4.28 -3.93 8.76
N THR A 33 5.56 -4.27 8.82
CA THR A 33 6.44 -4.39 7.65
C THR A 33 6.57 -5.86 7.28
N LEU A 34 6.11 -6.21 6.08
CA LEU A 34 6.25 -7.55 5.50
C LEU A 34 7.44 -7.57 4.54
N PRO A 35 8.32 -8.59 4.61
CA PRO A 35 9.39 -8.77 3.65
C PRO A 35 8.85 -9.29 2.31
N ASN A 36 9.58 -9.05 1.22
CA ASN A 36 9.28 -9.56 -0.12
C ASN A 36 9.42 -11.10 -0.25
N THR A 37 9.66 -11.81 0.86
CA THR A 37 9.63 -13.27 0.90
C THR A 37 8.23 -13.81 1.19
N ILE A 38 7.30 -12.98 1.67
CA ILE A 38 5.93 -13.42 2.00
C ILE A 38 5.13 -13.65 0.73
N VAL A 39 4.62 -14.87 0.58
CA VAL A 39 3.77 -15.31 -0.53
C VAL A 39 2.30 -15.38 -0.12
N GLU A 40 2.02 -15.63 1.16
CA GLU A 40 0.65 -15.83 1.65
C GLU A 40 0.43 -15.19 3.03
N ILE A 41 -0.70 -14.52 3.18
CA ILE A 41 -1.23 -14.08 4.48
C ILE A 41 -2.45 -14.94 4.77
N LYS A 42 -2.35 -15.85 5.74
CA LYS A 42 -3.40 -16.84 6.00
C LYS A 42 -4.58 -16.26 6.78
N ASN A 43 -5.59 -17.12 6.99
CA ASN A 43 -6.87 -16.75 7.58
C ASN A 43 -6.70 -16.07 8.94
N ASP A 44 -7.43 -14.98 9.16
CA ASP A 44 -7.45 -14.23 10.41
C ASP A 44 -6.07 -13.75 10.92
N ALA A 45 -5.02 -13.73 10.07
CA ALA A 45 -3.64 -13.46 10.47
C ALA A 45 -3.46 -12.15 11.26
N PHE A 46 -4.17 -11.09 10.87
CA PHE A 46 -4.18 -9.76 11.50
C PHE A 46 -5.61 -9.32 11.86
N ALA A 47 -6.54 -10.28 12.04
CA ALA A 47 -7.92 -9.96 12.41
C ALA A 47 -7.96 -9.19 13.73
N SER A 48 -8.82 -8.19 13.83
CA SER A 48 -9.02 -7.34 15.02
C SER A 48 -7.78 -6.56 15.47
N CYS A 49 -6.77 -6.34 14.62
CA CYS A 49 -5.70 -5.37 14.87
C CYS A 49 -6.22 -3.93 14.75
N LYS A 50 -7.00 -3.47 15.73
CA LYS A 50 -7.75 -2.19 15.67
C LYS A 50 -6.87 -0.94 15.51
N LYS A 51 -5.62 -0.99 15.97
CA LYS A 51 -4.67 0.13 15.85
C LYS A 51 -3.88 0.13 14.53
N LEU A 52 -3.97 -0.95 13.73
CA LEU A 52 -3.24 -1.06 12.48
C LEU A 52 -3.84 -0.10 11.45
N LYS A 53 -3.12 0.99 11.14
CA LYS A 53 -3.59 2.03 10.21
C LYS A 53 -3.21 1.78 8.75
N GLY A 54 -2.20 0.95 8.51
CA GLY A 54 -1.78 0.56 7.17
C GLY A 54 -0.83 -0.62 7.20
N ILE A 55 -0.83 -1.38 6.09
CA ILE A 55 0.08 -2.50 5.85
C ILE A 55 0.51 -2.45 4.38
N ASN A 56 1.82 -2.54 4.15
CA ASN A 56 2.35 -2.67 2.80
C ASN A 56 2.35 -4.16 2.42
N ILE A 57 1.47 -4.55 1.49
CA ILE A 57 1.40 -5.91 0.96
C ILE A 57 2.42 -6.01 -0.20
N PRO A 58 3.50 -6.79 -0.07
CA PRO A 58 4.56 -6.81 -1.08
C PRO A 58 4.12 -7.54 -2.35
N GLU A 59 4.77 -7.22 -3.48
CA GLU A 59 4.53 -7.84 -4.79
C GLU A 59 4.79 -9.35 -4.83
N SER A 60 5.36 -9.94 -3.79
CA SER A 60 5.49 -11.39 -3.65
C SER A 60 4.19 -12.09 -3.20
N VAL A 61 3.24 -11.35 -2.62
CA VAL A 61 2.01 -11.94 -2.06
C VAL A 61 1.04 -12.34 -3.16
N ARG A 62 0.67 -13.61 -3.17
CA ARG A 62 -0.29 -14.21 -4.10
C ARG A 62 -1.68 -14.36 -3.49
N ILE A 63 -1.75 -14.57 -2.17
CA ILE A 63 -3.00 -14.94 -1.49
C ILE A 63 -3.15 -14.14 -0.18
N ILE A 64 -4.32 -13.53 -0.01
CA ILE A 64 -4.82 -13.02 1.27
C ILE A 64 -6.01 -13.89 1.68
N GLY A 65 -5.89 -14.56 2.82
CA GLY A 65 -6.88 -15.50 3.35
C GLY A 65 -8.15 -14.85 3.87
N ASP A 66 -9.09 -15.70 4.28
CA ASP A 66 -10.38 -15.26 4.84
C ASP A 66 -10.17 -14.47 6.13
N ARG A 67 -10.86 -13.34 6.28
CA ARG A 67 -10.77 -12.46 7.47
C ARG A 67 -9.38 -11.96 7.85
N ALA A 68 -8.37 -12.13 6.98
CA ALA A 68 -6.97 -11.89 7.29
C ALA A 68 -6.67 -10.49 7.86
N LEU A 69 -7.39 -9.46 7.44
CA LEU A 69 -7.28 -8.06 7.88
C LEU A 69 -8.67 -7.49 8.29
N SER A 70 -9.57 -8.35 8.79
CA SER A 70 -10.89 -7.94 9.27
C SER A 70 -10.82 -7.16 10.59
N TYR A 71 -11.76 -6.24 10.82
CA TYR A 71 -11.84 -5.41 12.03
C TYR A 71 -10.54 -4.64 12.34
N THR A 72 -9.85 -4.18 11.29
CA THR A 72 -8.65 -3.36 11.42
C THR A 72 -8.99 -1.88 11.26
N GLY A 73 -8.10 -0.99 11.74
CA GLY A 73 -8.25 0.45 11.58
C GLY A 73 -7.63 0.98 10.28
N ILE A 74 -7.50 0.15 9.24
CA ILE A 74 -6.75 0.49 8.03
C ILE A 74 -7.46 1.60 7.28
N THR A 75 -6.74 2.68 7.01
CA THR A 75 -7.25 3.83 6.24
C THR A 75 -6.87 3.78 4.77
N SER A 76 -5.72 3.16 4.47
CA SER A 76 -5.23 3.00 3.11
C SER A 76 -4.68 1.60 2.87
N LEU A 77 -5.01 1.03 1.71
CA LEU A 77 -4.61 -0.30 1.31
C LEU A 77 -3.91 -0.25 -0.05
N ARG A 78 -2.75 -0.91 -0.15
CA ARG A 78 -2.04 -1.11 -1.42
C ARG A 78 -2.07 -2.59 -1.75
N LEU A 79 -2.70 -2.93 -2.87
CA LEU A 79 -2.84 -4.29 -3.38
C LEU A 79 -1.87 -4.50 -4.55
N PRO A 80 -0.98 -5.49 -4.47
CA PRO A 80 -0.01 -5.74 -5.52
C PRO A 80 -0.68 -6.31 -6.76
N ALA A 81 -0.03 -6.11 -7.91
CA ALA A 81 -0.53 -6.63 -9.19
C ALA A 81 -0.45 -8.17 -9.26
N SER A 82 0.45 -8.76 -8.47
CA SER A 82 0.69 -10.22 -8.41
C SER A 82 -0.37 -11.02 -7.65
N LEU A 83 -1.29 -10.35 -6.95
CA LEU A 83 -2.27 -11.00 -6.08
C LEU A 83 -3.30 -11.80 -6.90
N ASP A 84 -3.43 -13.10 -6.61
CA ASP A 84 -4.37 -13.98 -7.32
C ASP A 84 -5.76 -13.95 -6.71
N SER A 85 -5.83 -13.98 -5.38
CA SER A 85 -7.09 -14.10 -4.66
C SER A 85 -7.09 -13.38 -3.32
N ILE A 86 -8.29 -12.88 -2.97
CA ILE A 86 -8.60 -12.29 -1.67
C ILE A 86 -9.79 -13.03 -1.07
N GLY A 87 -9.60 -13.52 0.15
CA GLY A 87 -10.57 -14.29 0.90
C GLY A 87 -11.86 -13.53 1.22
N ILE A 88 -12.86 -14.29 1.64
CA ILE A 88 -14.13 -13.76 2.13
C ILE A 88 -13.84 -12.95 3.40
N TYR A 89 -14.47 -11.78 3.51
CA TYR A 89 -14.34 -10.90 4.67
C TYR A 89 -12.91 -10.46 4.99
N ALA A 90 -11.95 -10.58 4.05
CA ALA A 90 -10.55 -10.25 4.30
C ALA A 90 -10.34 -8.83 4.86
N PHE A 91 -11.20 -7.87 4.49
CA PHE A 91 -11.20 -6.50 4.99
C PHE A 91 -12.51 -6.12 5.68
N PHE A 92 -13.30 -7.11 6.13
CA PHE A 92 -14.60 -6.87 6.76
C PHE A 92 -14.51 -5.91 7.95
N ALA A 93 -15.47 -4.98 8.05
CA ALA A 93 -15.53 -3.98 9.12
C ALA A 93 -14.22 -3.16 9.28
N SER A 94 -13.55 -2.87 8.16
CA SER A 94 -12.52 -1.83 8.11
C SER A 94 -13.22 -0.50 7.80
N GLU A 95 -13.82 0.11 8.82
CA GLU A 95 -14.73 1.26 8.69
C GLU A 95 -14.01 2.57 8.35
N ASP A 96 -12.72 2.64 8.66
CA ASP A 96 -11.84 3.79 8.39
C ASP A 96 -11.24 3.77 6.97
N LEU A 97 -11.58 2.78 6.12
CA LEU A 97 -10.95 2.61 4.80
C LEU A 97 -11.38 3.72 3.83
N GLU A 98 -10.44 4.61 3.51
CA GLU A 98 -10.66 5.74 2.60
C GLU A 98 -10.07 5.49 1.22
N PHE A 99 -8.94 4.79 1.13
CA PHE A 99 -8.20 4.64 -0.12
C PHE A 99 -7.79 3.19 -0.39
N VAL A 100 -8.09 2.70 -1.59
CA VAL A 100 -7.55 1.45 -2.11
C VAL A 100 -6.78 1.74 -3.39
N TYR A 101 -5.52 1.35 -3.41
CA TYR A 101 -4.66 1.40 -4.59
C TYR A 101 -4.45 0.00 -5.10
N ASN A 102 -4.82 -0.24 -6.35
CA ASN A 102 -4.69 -1.54 -6.97
C ASN A 102 -3.89 -1.41 -8.27
N SER A 103 -2.68 -1.96 -8.30
CA SER A 103 -1.77 -1.83 -9.44
C SER A 103 -2.03 -2.85 -10.55
N SER A 104 -3.01 -3.75 -10.39
CA SER A 104 -3.28 -4.79 -11.39
C SER A 104 -4.01 -4.24 -12.62
N ALA A 105 -3.58 -4.67 -13.80
CA ALA A 105 -4.29 -4.40 -15.04
C ALA A 105 -5.63 -5.18 -15.17
N LYS A 106 -5.83 -6.18 -14.30
CA LYS A 106 -7.06 -6.99 -14.25
C LYS A 106 -7.56 -7.07 -12.80
N PRO A 107 -8.86 -6.85 -12.54
CA PRO A 107 -9.42 -7.05 -11.21
C PRO A 107 -9.10 -8.43 -10.67
N GLN A 108 -8.54 -8.49 -9.46
CA GLN A 108 -8.28 -9.74 -8.77
C GLN A 108 -9.61 -10.45 -8.49
N THR A 109 -9.56 -11.79 -8.47
CA THR A 109 -10.74 -12.59 -8.14
C THR A 109 -11.01 -12.47 -6.65
N ILE A 110 -12.02 -11.68 -6.30
CA ILE A 110 -12.43 -11.46 -4.91
C ILE A 110 -13.86 -11.94 -4.70
N LYS A 111 -14.12 -12.50 -3.53
CA LYS A 111 -15.42 -13.08 -3.21
C LYS A 111 -16.38 -12.01 -2.69
N ARG A 112 -17.68 -12.19 -2.92
CA ARG A 112 -18.71 -11.32 -2.35
C ARG A 112 -18.53 -11.23 -0.84
N GLY A 113 -18.43 -10.01 -0.31
CA GLY A 113 -18.20 -9.75 1.10
C GLY A 113 -16.75 -9.52 1.51
N THR A 114 -15.76 -9.57 0.61
CA THR A 114 -14.36 -9.20 0.93
C THR A 114 -14.24 -7.88 1.71
N PHE A 115 -15.08 -6.89 1.38
CA PHE A 115 -15.19 -5.60 2.07
C PHE A 115 -16.58 -5.37 2.71
N ALA A 116 -17.31 -6.43 3.07
CA ALA A 116 -18.63 -6.26 3.69
C ALA A 116 -18.54 -5.46 4.99
N SER A 117 -19.56 -4.65 5.25
CA SER A 117 -19.62 -3.71 6.39
C SER A 117 -18.50 -2.66 6.43
N SER A 118 -17.63 -2.58 5.41
CA SER A 118 -16.85 -1.38 5.15
C SER A 118 -17.74 -0.35 4.45
N THR A 119 -17.52 0.93 4.74
CA THR A 119 -18.20 2.07 4.11
C THR A 119 -17.65 2.31 2.69
N LEU A 120 -17.77 1.29 1.83
CA LEU A 120 -17.22 1.30 0.45
C LEU A 120 -17.65 2.51 -0.37
N VAL A 121 -18.85 3.03 -0.11
CA VAL A 121 -19.38 4.23 -0.77
C VAL A 121 -18.49 5.48 -0.57
N ASN A 122 -17.70 5.52 0.50
CA ASN A 122 -16.78 6.62 0.79
C ASN A 122 -15.33 6.30 0.36
N ALA A 123 -15.01 5.04 0.08
CA ALA A 123 -13.67 4.63 -0.28
C ALA A 123 -13.40 4.87 -1.78
N VAL A 124 -12.27 5.50 -2.08
CA VAL A 124 -11.81 5.73 -3.45
C VAL A 124 -10.91 4.58 -3.88
N LEU A 125 -11.25 3.94 -5.01
CA LEU A 125 -10.42 2.92 -5.65
C LEU A 125 -9.64 3.55 -6.80
N TYR A 126 -8.32 3.56 -6.67
CA TYR A 126 -7.38 3.96 -7.71
C TYR A 126 -6.86 2.74 -8.46
N VAL A 127 -7.05 2.73 -9.78
CA VAL A 127 -6.63 1.68 -10.72
C VAL A 127 -5.88 2.28 -11.91
N PRO A 128 -5.10 1.50 -12.68
CA PRO A 128 -4.45 2.00 -13.89
C PRO A 128 -5.46 2.64 -14.86
N SER A 129 -5.04 3.69 -15.57
CA SER A 129 -5.90 4.52 -16.44
C SER A 129 -6.76 3.69 -17.40
N ASP A 130 -6.16 2.64 -17.95
CA ASP A 130 -6.76 1.83 -19.01
C ASP A 130 -7.66 0.71 -18.45
N CYS A 131 -7.79 0.63 -17.13
CA CYS A 131 -8.49 -0.45 -16.42
C CYS A 131 -9.76 0.02 -15.70
N VAL A 132 -10.04 1.33 -15.68
CA VAL A 132 -11.19 1.92 -14.94
C VAL A 132 -12.51 1.23 -15.29
N ASP A 133 -12.82 1.08 -16.58
CA ASP A 133 -14.09 0.49 -17.02
C ASP A 133 -14.20 -1.01 -16.68
N VAL A 134 -13.06 -1.72 -16.70
CA VAL A 134 -12.99 -3.12 -16.30
C VAL A 134 -13.29 -3.27 -14.81
N TYR A 135 -12.73 -2.39 -13.96
CA TYR A 135 -13.00 -2.37 -12.52
C TYR A 135 -14.43 -1.94 -12.18
N LYS A 136 -14.99 -0.96 -12.91
CA LYS A 136 -16.40 -0.55 -12.77
C LYS A 136 -17.40 -1.65 -13.15
N SER A 137 -16.96 -2.63 -13.94
CA SER A 137 -17.79 -3.77 -14.34
C SER A 137 -17.58 -5.01 -13.46
N ALA A 138 -16.47 -5.08 -12.73
CA ALA A 138 -16.11 -6.25 -11.93
C ALA A 138 -16.88 -6.30 -10.61
N GLU A 139 -17.33 -7.50 -10.21
CA GLU A 139 -18.02 -7.69 -8.95
C GLU A 139 -17.18 -7.22 -7.76
N VAL A 140 -17.84 -6.65 -6.76
CA VAL A 140 -17.26 -6.03 -5.54
C VAL A 140 -16.45 -4.76 -5.84
N TRP A 141 -15.60 -4.76 -6.88
CA TRP A 141 -14.83 -3.58 -7.28
C TRP A 141 -15.71 -2.42 -7.77
N LYS A 142 -16.82 -2.74 -8.44
CA LYS A 142 -17.83 -1.76 -8.89
C LYS A 142 -18.53 -1.01 -7.75
N ASP A 143 -18.44 -1.51 -6.52
CA ASP A 143 -19.09 -0.90 -5.35
C ASP A 143 -18.26 0.25 -4.76
N PHE A 144 -17.02 0.46 -5.23
CA PHE A 144 -16.16 1.59 -4.87
C PHE A 144 -16.42 2.81 -5.74
N ASN A 145 -16.01 4.00 -5.26
CA ASN A 145 -15.77 5.14 -6.13
C ASN A 145 -14.51 4.89 -6.98
N VAL A 146 -14.68 4.21 -8.12
CA VAL A 146 -13.57 3.85 -9.02
C VAL A 146 -13.18 5.07 -9.83
N VAL A 147 -12.01 5.60 -9.51
CA VAL A 147 -11.40 6.71 -10.25
C VAL A 147 -10.19 6.18 -11.00
N LYS A 148 -9.88 6.85 -12.12
CA LYS A 148 -8.54 6.70 -12.68
C LYS A 148 -7.54 7.12 -11.60
N GLY A 149 -6.68 6.20 -11.24
CA GLY A 149 -5.48 6.56 -10.52
C GLY A 149 -4.45 6.94 -11.54
N ASP A 150 -4.17 8.23 -11.64
CA ASP A 150 -2.77 8.62 -11.78
C ASP A 150 -2.07 8.20 -10.47
N LEU A 151 -1.89 6.89 -10.24
CA LEU A 151 -0.66 6.47 -9.58
C LEU A 151 0.38 7.01 -10.55
N PRO A 152 1.19 8.04 -10.21
CA PRO A 152 2.05 8.66 -11.20
C PRO A 152 2.83 7.54 -11.88
N ALA A 153 2.68 7.47 -13.21
CA ALA A 153 3.25 6.43 -14.04
C ALA A 153 4.76 6.50 -13.85
N GLY A 154 5.31 5.69 -12.94
CA GLY A 154 6.69 5.87 -12.52
C GLY A 154 7.03 5.57 -11.07
N ILE A 155 6.09 5.23 -10.17
CA ILE A 155 6.48 4.62 -8.89
C ILE A 155 6.94 3.18 -9.13
N LYS A 156 8.12 3.05 -9.73
CA LYS A 156 8.99 1.91 -9.48
C LYS A 156 9.26 1.94 -7.99
N ASP A 157 9.22 0.76 -7.37
CA ASP A 157 9.87 0.55 -6.07
C ASP A 157 11.38 0.67 -6.31
N THR A 158 11.85 1.89 -6.52
CA THR A 158 13.27 2.20 -6.55
C THR A 158 13.62 2.68 -5.17
N GLU A 159 14.46 1.89 -4.50
CA GLU A 159 15.43 2.43 -3.56
C GLU A 159 15.94 3.79 -4.10
N ALA A 160 15.98 4.79 -3.22
CA ALA A 160 16.36 6.15 -3.55
C ALA A 160 17.56 6.20 -4.52
N SER A 161 17.43 6.88 -5.67
CA SER A 161 18.49 7.74 -6.28
C SER A 161 18.43 8.04 -7.80
N SER A 162 17.49 7.54 -8.62
CA SER A 162 17.64 7.72 -10.08
C SER A 162 17.07 9.02 -10.69
N ALA A 163 16.27 9.82 -9.97
CA ALA A 163 15.76 11.07 -10.51
C ALA A 163 16.82 12.17 -10.41
N SER A 164 17.32 12.64 -11.56
CA SER A 164 18.31 13.73 -11.63
C SER A 164 17.81 15.03 -10.99
N TRP A 165 16.49 15.18 -10.84
CA TRP A 165 15.86 16.38 -10.31
C TRP A 165 15.58 16.35 -8.81
N LEU A 166 15.85 15.24 -8.10
CA LEU A 166 15.58 15.09 -6.66
C LEU A 166 16.79 14.52 -5.93
N ARG A 167 17.22 15.18 -4.86
CA ARG A 167 18.17 14.64 -3.88
C ARG A 167 17.50 14.51 -2.52
N ASN A 168 17.83 13.43 -1.82
CA ASN A 168 17.38 13.16 -0.45
C ASN A 168 18.57 12.61 0.33
N ASP A 169 19.27 13.50 1.04
CA ASP A 169 20.51 13.19 1.74
C ASP A 169 20.49 13.79 3.17
N VAL A 170 21.64 13.78 3.84
CA VAL A 170 21.79 14.26 5.22
C VAL A 170 21.49 15.75 5.37
N ASP A 171 21.54 16.53 4.28
CA ASP A 171 21.23 17.95 4.29
C ASP A 171 19.74 18.22 3.93
N GLY A 172 18.93 17.16 3.81
CA GLY A 172 17.50 17.23 3.55
C GLY A 172 17.09 16.90 2.12
N VAL A 173 15.85 17.25 1.77
CA VAL A 173 15.26 16.97 0.46
C VAL A 173 15.41 18.18 -0.44
N ARG A 174 16.09 18.04 -1.57
CA ARG A 174 16.31 19.11 -2.56
C ARG A 174 15.67 18.74 -3.89
N VAL A 175 14.82 19.64 -4.39
CA VAL A 175 14.22 19.56 -5.73
C VAL A 175 14.93 20.55 -6.64
N SER A 176 15.25 20.13 -7.86
CA SER A 176 15.80 20.98 -8.92
C SER A 176 14.69 21.66 -9.73
N ALA A 177 15.04 22.41 -10.77
CA ALA A 177 14.12 23.21 -11.58
C ALA A 177 12.89 22.44 -12.10
N GLY A 178 11.79 23.17 -12.34
CA GLY A 178 10.50 22.62 -12.75
C GLY A 178 9.36 23.04 -11.81
N SER A 179 8.16 22.46 -11.99
CA SER A 179 7.04 22.61 -11.06
C SER A 179 6.90 21.33 -10.27
N TRP A 180 7.03 21.40 -8.95
CA TRP A 180 7.06 20.22 -8.10
C TRP A 180 5.95 20.26 -7.04
N SER A 181 5.53 19.06 -6.63
CA SER A 181 4.56 18.84 -5.55
C SER A 181 4.99 17.65 -4.69
N VAL A 182 4.83 17.77 -3.38
CA VAL A 182 5.12 16.75 -2.37
C VAL A 182 3.80 16.29 -1.78
N TYR A 183 3.59 14.98 -1.75
CA TYR A 183 2.40 14.36 -1.19
C TYR A 183 2.79 13.41 -0.06
N THR A 184 1.91 13.27 0.94
CA THR A 184 1.96 12.13 1.85
C THR A 184 1.65 10.85 1.06
N LEU A 185 1.92 9.68 1.65
CA LEU A 185 1.48 8.41 1.05
C LEU A 185 -0.06 8.29 0.95
N GLY A 186 -0.79 9.11 1.72
CA GLY A 186 -2.24 9.23 1.65
C GLY A 186 -2.73 10.17 0.54
N GLY A 187 -1.82 10.77 -0.24
CA GLY A 187 -2.16 11.67 -1.34
C GLY A 187 -2.43 13.12 -0.92
N GLU A 188 -2.22 13.46 0.36
CA GLU A 188 -2.38 14.84 0.84
C GLU A 188 -1.22 15.70 0.37
N LEU A 189 -1.50 16.88 -0.18
CA LEU A 189 -0.48 17.84 -0.60
C LEU A 189 0.21 18.44 0.63
N VAL A 190 1.52 18.22 0.75
CA VAL A 190 2.37 18.72 1.83
C VAL A 190 3.04 20.03 1.44
N ALA A 191 3.55 20.11 0.20
CA ALA A 191 4.22 21.29 -0.31
C ALA A 191 4.16 21.31 -1.83
N SER A 192 4.18 22.50 -2.44
CA SER A 192 4.38 22.67 -3.87
C SER A 192 5.17 23.93 -4.19
N GLY A 193 5.73 24.02 -5.39
CA GLY A 193 6.46 25.18 -5.82
C GLY A 193 7.05 25.06 -7.22
N ARG A 194 7.86 26.06 -7.57
CA ARG A 194 8.60 26.11 -8.82
C ARG A 194 10.06 26.44 -8.57
N GLY A 195 10.93 25.94 -9.44
CA GLY A 195 12.36 26.17 -9.36
C GLY A 195 13.03 25.37 -8.24
N GLU A 196 14.32 25.59 -8.09
CA GLU A 196 15.16 24.89 -7.11
C GLU A 196 14.77 25.26 -5.67
N ARG A 197 14.63 24.25 -4.80
CA ARG A 197 14.29 24.47 -3.39
C ARG A 197 14.77 23.33 -2.50
N THR A 198 15.18 23.70 -1.29
CA THR A 198 15.31 22.75 -0.16
C THR A 198 13.98 22.67 0.59
N LEU A 199 13.47 21.46 0.76
CA LEU A 199 12.20 21.18 1.41
C LEU A 199 12.47 20.77 2.87
N ASN A 200 11.90 21.53 3.80
CA ASN A 200 11.90 21.20 5.21
C ASN A 200 10.73 20.26 5.51
N LEU A 201 10.94 18.97 5.29
CA LEU A 201 9.96 17.94 5.58
C LEU A 201 10.24 17.32 6.96
N LEU A 202 9.19 16.92 7.66
CA LEU A 202 9.34 16.12 8.87
C LEU A 202 9.80 14.70 8.50
N ALA A 203 10.37 13.97 9.46
CA ALA A 203 10.72 12.57 9.26
C ALA A 203 9.47 11.77 8.85
N GLY A 204 9.55 11.04 7.74
CA GLY A 204 8.37 10.42 7.14
C GLY A 204 8.56 9.98 5.69
N MET A 205 7.52 9.37 5.13
CA MET A 205 7.50 8.92 3.74
C MET A 205 6.66 9.84 2.87
N TYR A 206 7.21 10.23 1.73
CA TYR A 206 6.58 11.16 0.81
C TYR A 206 6.70 10.69 -0.64
N VAL A 207 5.80 11.18 -1.48
CA VAL A 207 5.93 11.16 -2.94
C VAL A 207 6.25 12.58 -3.39
N VAL A 208 7.39 12.80 -4.02
CA VAL A 208 7.71 14.06 -4.68
C VAL A 208 7.46 13.88 -6.17
N SER A 209 6.80 14.84 -6.80
CA SER A 209 6.51 14.86 -8.23
C SER A 209 7.08 16.11 -8.88
N ASN A 210 7.48 16.01 -10.15
CA ASN A 210 7.92 17.12 -10.99
C ASN A 210 7.48 16.85 -12.45
N GLY A 211 6.44 17.57 -12.91
CA GLY A 211 5.78 17.24 -14.17
C GLY A 211 5.19 15.82 -14.14
N ASP A 212 5.57 14.99 -15.11
CA ASP A 212 5.09 13.60 -15.23
C ASP A 212 5.93 12.60 -14.41
N ASP A 213 7.06 13.03 -13.82
CA ASP A 213 7.91 12.19 -13.00
C ASP A 213 7.52 12.24 -11.51
N ALA A 214 7.62 11.10 -10.81
CA ALA A 214 7.46 11.05 -9.36
C ALA A 214 8.42 10.05 -8.69
N VAL A 215 8.85 10.37 -7.47
CA VAL A 215 9.79 9.58 -6.66
C VAL A 215 9.27 9.47 -5.23
N LYS A 216 9.33 8.26 -4.69
CA LYS A 216 9.08 8.00 -3.28
C LYS A 216 10.36 8.20 -2.48
N ILE A 217 10.28 8.98 -1.40
CA ILE A 217 11.42 9.29 -0.52
C ILE A 217 11.10 8.98 0.94
N ILE A 218 12.16 8.72 1.71
CA ILE A 218 12.12 8.61 3.17
C ILE A 218 12.98 9.74 3.74
N VAL A 219 12.37 10.62 4.51
CA VAL A 219 13.06 11.66 5.27
C VAL A 219 13.40 11.07 6.64
N LYS A 220 14.69 11.06 6.97
CA LYS A 220 15.23 10.50 8.23
C LYS A 220 15.41 11.57 9.29
#